data_AF-A0A6N4E8M5-F1
#
_entry.id   AF-A0A6N4E8M5-F1
#
_cell.length_a   1.000
_cell.length_b   1.000
_cell.length_c   1.000
_cell.angle_alpha   90.00
_cell.angle_beta   90.00
_cell.angle_gamma   90.00
#
_symmetry.space_group_name_H-M   'P 1'
#
loop_
_entity.id
_entity.type
_entity.pdbx_description
1 polymer ?
#
loop_
_entity_poly.entity_id
_entity_poly.type
_entity_poly.pdbx_seq_one_letter_code
_entity_poly.pdbx_strand_id
1 'polypeptide(L)'
;MNGMAMGHQGVRAMARLRQLVRQRTGICLPAEEGDHGKFQGVIERCLAHTDCRSPDDYMRLLEQLPGDSGEWERLIGELTVNETYFFRDRGQFKLLRYVV
;
A
#
# COMPACT_ATOMS: atom_id res chain seq x y z
N MET A 1 3.84 13.55 -17.80
CA MET A 1 3.82 13.18 -16.37
C MET A 1 4.54 14.29 -15.62
N ASN A 2 3.80 15.25 -15.07
CA ASN A 2 4.38 16.35 -14.30
C ASN A 2 4.59 15.81 -12.88
N GLY A 3 5.84 15.45 -12.55
CA GLY A 3 6.20 15.17 -11.18
C GLY A 3 6.01 16.45 -10.38
N MET A 4 4.90 16.57 -9.65
CA MET A 4 4.76 17.60 -8.64
C MET A 4 5.92 17.40 -7.67
N ALA A 5 6.86 18.33 -7.65
CA ALA A 5 7.88 18.41 -6.63
C ALA A 5 7.14 18.51 -5.29
N MET A 6 7.07 17.40 -4.55
CA MET A 6 6.49 17.40 -3.23
C MET A 6 7.31 18.37 -2.37
N GLY A 7 6.65 19.39 -1.81
CA GLY A 7 7.27 20.23 -0.82
C GLY A 7 7.79 19.39 0.36
N HIS A 8 8.73 19.94 1.13
CA HIS A 8 9.37 19.27 2.28
C HIS A 8 8.37 18.70 3.31
N GLN A 9 7.13 19.21 3.34
CA GLN A 9 6.02 18.68 4.14
C GLN A 9 5.47 17.37 3.56
N GLY A 10 5.19 17.31 2.25
CA GLY A 10 4.64 16.12 1.58
C GLY A 10 5.59 14.91 1.64
N VAL A 11 6.90 15.14 1.53
CA VAL A 11 7.91 14.07 1.67
C VAL A 11 7.86 13.43 3.06
N ARG A 12 7.70 14.24 4.11
CA ARG A 12 7.58 13.75 5.49
C ARG A 12 6.27 13.01 5.74
N ALA A 13 5.15 13.52 5.22
CA ALA A 13 3.85 12.85 5.29
C ALA A 13 3.91 11.47 4.63
N MET A 14 4.53 11.39 3.45
CA MET A 14 4.69 10.13 2.72
C MET A 14 5.55 9.10 3.46
N ALA A 15 6.62 9.56 4.13
CA ALA A 15 7.44 8.69 4.98
C ALA A 15 6.65 8.14 6.19
N ARG A 16 5.82 8.97 6.82
CA ARG A 16 4.96 8.54 7.94
C ARG A 16 3.87 7.57 7.47
N LEU A 17 3.25 7.81 6.32
CA LEU A 17 2.29 6.89 5.72
C LEU A 17 2.92 5.52 5.46
N ARG A 18 4.15 5.47 4.89
CA ARG A 18 4.88 4.20 4.74
C ARG A 18 5.07 3.48 6.07
N GLN A 19 5.45 4.22 7.11
CA GLN A 19 5.63 3.66 8.44
C GLN A 19 4.32 3.11 9.02
N LEU A 20 3.22 3.86 8.89
CA LEU A 20 1.90 3.45 9.35
C LEU A 20 1.44 2.17 8.64
N VAL A 21 1.56 2.11 7.32
CA VAL A 21 1.26 0.91 6.52
C VAL A 21 2.09 -0.27 7.02
N ARG A 22 3.41 -0.11 7.16
CA ARG A 22 4.28 -1.18 7.66
C ARG A 22 3.87 -1.66 9.05
N GLN A 23 3.54 -0.76 9.96
CA GLN A 23 3.12 -1.11 11.32
C GLN A 23 1.80 -1.86 11.37
N ARG A 24 0.85 -1.52 10.48
CA ARG A 24 -0.48 -2.13 10.46
C ARG A 24 -0.55 -3.43 9.66
N THR A 25 0.17 -3.51 8.55
CA THR A 25 0.02 -4.61 7.57
C THR A 25 1.25 -5.49 7.44
N GLY A 26 2.41 -5.04 7.93
CA GLY A 26 3.69 -5.70 7.70
C GLY A 26 4.27 -5.49 6.30
N ILE A 27 3.56 -4.80 5.39
CA ILE A 27 4.05 -4.53 4.03
C ILE A 27 5.22 -3.54 4.11
N CYS A 28 6.39 -3.99 3.66
CA CYS A 28 7.60 -3.18 3.58
C CYS A 28 7.69 -2.49 2.21
N LEU A 29 7.38 -1.21 2.18
CA LEU A 29 7.48 -0.38 0.97
C LEU A 29 8.89 0.22 0.86
N PRO A 30 9.58 0.06 -0.29
CA PRO A 30 10.91 0.65 -0.49
C PRO A 30 10.88 2.17 -0.31
N ALA A 31 11.89 2.69 0.37
CA ALA A 31 12.06 4.13 0.59
C ALA A 31 13.08 4.75 -0.37
N GLU A 32 13.63 4.00 -1.34
CA GLU A 32 14.66 4.49 -2.26
C GLU A 32 14.06 5.26 -3.45
N GLU A 33 14.90 6.14 -4.02
CA GLU A 33 14.54 7.19 -4.99
C GLU A 33 13.82 6.67 -6.25
N GLY A 34 13.98 5.39 -6.60
CA GLY A 34 13.38 4.78 -7.78
C GLY A 34 11.90 4.35 -7.66
N ASP A 35 11.37 4.16 -6.45
CA ASP A 35 10.02 3.57 -6.25
C ASP A 35 9.03 4.52 -5.54
N HIS A 36 9.45 5.76 -5.24
CA HIS A 36 8.58 6.79 -4.69
C HIS A 36 7.32 7.03 -5.52
N GLY A 37 7.43 6.95 -6.86
CA GLY A 37 6.33 7.20 -7.78
C GLY A 37 5.19 6.19 -7.67
N LYS A 38 5.48 4.91 -7.37
CA LYS A 38 4.41 3.90 -7.25
C LYS A 38 3.58 4.11 -6.01
N PHE A 39 4.23 4.25 -4.85
CA PHE A 39 3.52 4.47 -3.60
C PHE A 39 2.78 5.81 -3.61
N GLN A 40 3.40 6.87 -4.15
CA GLN A 40 2.73 8.14 -4.35
C GLN A 40 1.48 7.99 -5.23
N GLY A 41 1.59 7.28 -6.37
CA GLY A 41 0.45 7.05 -7.25
C GLY A 41 -0.67 6.23 -6.59
N VAL A 42 -0.34 5.27 -5.71
CA VAL A 42 -1.32 4.55 -4.90
C VAL A 42 -2.07 5.51 -3.98
N ILE A 43 -1.35 6.37 -3.26
CA ILE A 43 -1.97 7.35 -2.35
C ILE A 43 -2.84 8.34 -3.13
N GLU A 44 -2.38 8.83 -4.30
CA GLU A 44 -3.19 9.70 -5.16
C GLU A 44 -4.50 9.03 -5.62
N ARG A 45 -4.47 7.74 -5.96
CA ARG A 45 -5.69 6.98 -6.28
C ARG A 45 -6.60 6.80 -5.08
N CYS A 46 -6.07 6.55 -3.89
CA CYS A 46 -6.89 6.45 -2.68
C CYS A 46 -7.53 7.80 -2.32
N LEU A 47 -6.76 8.89 -2.38
CA LEU A 47 -7.24 10.25 -2.15
C LEU A 47 -8.43 10.59 -3.06
N ALA A 48 -8.40 10.19 -4.32
CA ALA A 48 -9.50 10.42 -5.27
C ALA A 48 -10.84 9.76 -4.87
N HIS A 49 -10.84 8.82 -3.93
CA HIS A 49 -12.03 8.13 -3.41
C HIS A 49 -12.43 8.61 -2.00
N THR A 50 -11.79 9.66 -1.49
CA THR A 50 -12.03 10.22 -0.15
C THR A 50 -12.16 11.75 -0.23
N ASP A 51 -12.63 12.37 0.85
CA ASP A 51 -12.64 13.85 0.98
C ASP A 51 -11.26 14.41 1.41
N CYS A 52 -10.23 13.58 1.49
CA CYS A 52 -8.88 14.00 1.90
C CYS A 52 -8.22 14.83 0.80
N ARG A 53 -7.61 15.96 1.18
CA ARG A 53 -6.97 16.89 0.23
C ARG A 53 -5.45 16.79 0.24
N SER A 54 -4.90 16.02 1.17
CA SER A 54 -3.47 15.86 1.34
C SER A 54 -3.13 14.48 1.93
N PRO A 55 -1.88 14.01 1.75
CA PRO A 55 -1.40 12.80 2.41
C PRO A 55 -1.50 12.85 3.94
N ASP A 56 -1.34 14.03 4.57
CA ASP A 56 -1.51 14.20 6.02
C ASP A 56 -2.97 14.02 6.46
N ASP A 57 -3.93 14.51 5.68
CA ASP A 57 -5.37 14.29 5.95
C ASP A 57 -5.70 12.80 5.87
N TYR A 58 -5.19 12.14 4.84
CA TYR A 58 -5.39 10.71 4.62
C TYR A 58 -4.76 9.85 5.72
N MET A 59 -3.56 10.22 6.18
CA MET A 59 -2.92 9.57 7.33
C MET A 59 -3.80 9.68 8.58
N ARG A 60 -4.33 10.87 8.88
CA ARG A 60 -5.22 11.07 10.04
C ARG A 60 -6.52 10.28 9.92
N LEU A 61 -7.07 10.16 8.71
CA LEU A 61 -8.22 9.30 8.44
C LEU A 61 -7.89 7.83 8.78
N LEU A 62 -6.79 7.30 8.24
CA LEU A 62 -6.38 5.91 8.47
C LEU A 62 -6.09 5.59 9.94
N GLU A 63 -5.56 6.53 10.71
CA GLU A 63 -5.30 6.37 12.15
C GLU A 63 -6.59 6.25 12.98
N GLN A 64 -7.68 6.92 12.55
CA GLN A 64 -8.97 6.91 13.22
C GLN A 64 -9.81 5.68 12.86
N LEU A 65 -9.56 5.08 11.70
CA LEU A 65 -10.31 3.94 11.22
C LEU A 65 -9.83 2.63 11.86
N PRO A 66 -10.75 1.68 12.14
CA PRO A 66 -10.41 0.30 12.42
C PRO A 66 -9.60 -0.33 11.27
N GLY A 67 -8.73 -1.29 11.61
CA GLY A 67 -7.87 -1.94 10.61
C GLY A 67 -8.60 -2.78 9.57
N ASP A 68 -9.84 -3.18 9.85
CA ASP A 68 -10.77 -3.89 8.97
C ASP A 68 -11.76 -2.94 8.26
N SER A 69 -11.51 -1.64 8.29
CA SER A 69 -12.32 -0.67 7.54
C SER A 69 -12.09 -0.80 6.03
N GLY A 70 -13.13 -0.47 5.25
CA GLY A 70 -13.05 -0.55 3.79
C GLY A 70 -11.96 0.34 3.16
N GLU A 71 -11.54 1.42 3.82
CA GLU A 71 -10.42 2.23 3.32
C GLU A 71 -9.07 1.55 3.53
N TRP A 72 -8.89 0.86 4.66
CA TRP A 72 -7.72 0.02 4.88
C TRP A 72 -7.66 -1.13 3.87
N GLU A 73 -8.80 -1.78 3.60
CA GLU A 73 -8.89 -2.82 2.56
C GLU A 73 -8.54 -2.29 1.17
N ARG A 74 -9.07 -1.11 0.79
CA ARG A 74 -8.76 -0.45 -0.48
C ARG A 74 -7.27 -0.18 -0.61
N LEU A 75 -6.67 0.44 0.41
CA LEU A 75 -5.25 0.75 0.41
C LEU A 75 -4.40 -0.53 0.26
N ILE A 76 -4.74 -1.59 0.99
CA ILE A 76 -4.05 -2.89 0.88
C ILE A 76 -4.22 -3.48 -0.52
N GLY A 77 -5.42 -3.42 -1.10
CA GLY A 77 -5.70 -3.87 -2.46
C GLY A 77 -4.82 -3.19 -3.51
N GLU A 78 -4.65 -1.87 -3.40
CA GLU A 78 -3.79 -1.08 -4.29
C GLU A 78 -2.29 -1.33 -4.10
N LEU A 79 -1.87 -1.77 -2.90
CA LEU A 79 -0.48 -2.07 -2.58
C LEU A 79 -0.06 -3.50 -2.90
N THR A 80 -1.02 -4.40 -3.14
CA THR A 80 -0.76 -5.83 -3.31
C THR A 80 -0.96 -6.28 -4.75
N VAL A 81 -0.12 -7.22 -5.18
CA VAL A 81 -0.26 -7.92 -6.46
C VAL A 81 -1.13 -9.15 -6.20
N ASN A 82 -2.39 -9.10 -6.62
CA ASN A 82 -3.37 -10.16 -6.38
C ASN A 82 -3.36 -11.24 -7.47
N GLU A 83 -2.58 -11.05 -8.54
CA GLU A 83 -2.47 -11.99 -9.64
C GLU A 83 -1.91 -13.34 -9.18
N THR A 84 -2.73 -14.37 -9.41
CA THR A 84 -2.43 -15.76 -9.11
C THR A 84 -2.91 -16.66 -10.24
N TYR A 85 -2.44 -17.90 -10.29
CA TYR A 85 -2.83 -18.90 -11.28
C TYR A 85 -2.82 -20.31 -10.69
N PHE A 86 -3.63 -21.19 -11.27
CA PHE A 86 -3.74 -22.57 -10.80
C PHE A 86 -2.40 -23.30 -10.87
N PHE A 87 -2.08 -24.04 -9.80
CA PHE A 87 -0.83 -24.79 -9.67
C PHE A 87 0.43 -23.93 -9.83
N ARG A 88 0.41 -22.72 -9.24
CA ARG A 88 1.49 -21.72 -9.32
C ARG A 88 2.88 -22.31 -9.11
N ASP A 89 3.02 -23.09 -8.05
CA ASP A 89 4.19 -23.91 -7.78
C ASP A 89 3.80 -25.40 -7.83
N ARG A 90 4.06 -26.04 -8.97
CA ARG A 90 3.74 -27.46 -9.18
C ARG A 90 4.49 -28.40 -8.21
N GLY A 91 5.64 -27.98 -7.68
CA GLY A 91 6.41 -28.77 -6.71
C GLY A 91 5.66 -28.95 -5.40
N GLN A 92 5.04 -27.87 -4.90
CA GLN A 92 4.24 -27.90 -3.67
C GLN A 92 3.05 -28.86 -3.77
N PHE A 93 2.35 -28.87 -4.91
CA PHE A 93 1.24 -29.81 -5.14
C PHE A 93 1.70 -31.26 -5.29
N LYS A 94 2.89 -31.50 -5.85
CA LYS A 94 3.48 -32.84 -5.87
C LYS A 94 3.75 -33.32 -4.45
N LEU A 95 4.36 -32.50 -3.60
CA LEU A 95 4.62 -32.86 -2.20
C LEU A 95 3.32 -33.18 -1.48
N LEU A 96 2.30 -32.31 -1.56
CA LEU A 96 1.00 -32.50 -0.88
C LEU A 96 0.37 -33.87 -1.15
N ARG A 97 0.57 -34.46 -2.34
CA ARG A 97 0.06 -35.80 -2.68
C ARG A 97 0.69 -36.94 -1.87
N TYR A 98 1.90 -36.75 -1.34
CA TYR A 98 2.68 -37.79 -0.67
C TYR A 98 2.83 -37.57 0.85
N VAL A 99 2.40 -36.42 1.39
CA VAL A 99 2.53 -36.10 2.84
C VAL A 99 1.20 -36.11 3.60
N VAL A 100 0.08 -36.37 2.93
CA VAL A 100 -1.27 -36.45 3.52
C VAL A 100 -1.77 -37.89 3.47
#